data_AF-A0AA51E0N1-F1
#
_entry.id   AF-A0AA51E0N1-F1
#
_cell.length_a   1.000
_cell.length_b   1.000
_cell.length_c   1.000
_cell.angle_alpha   90.00
_cell.angle_beta   90.00
_cell.angle_gamma   90.00
#
_symmetry.space_group_name_H-M   'P 1'
#
loop_
_entity.id
_entity.type
_entity.pdbx_description
1 polymer ?
#
loop_
_entity_poly.entity_id
_entity_poly.type
_entity_poly.pdbx_seq_one_letter_code
_entity_poly.pdbx_strand_id
1 'polypeptide(L)'
;MYDYFISLGCYCGIAASMSALGLRSQSGPFDWCSSDFNGVIDCIKNEFVDMLDVTNLQIIRDKPRHFLDTKYNFYFMHELSVSETLEEKYSDILSKYKKRQITFLEMIHKPTCFIRAIRNEIEIEYIKNNSDTIIKTLRKYNQRNNIIYIVTENLKEQASFLHPYIINKYSGESKEALMGTFEQRNDDLKIFCLNNINKTTLVNNLYFEKEKQEKQLNAFKLRYSLINQLLTIKNNNIRLKLPEDYYQSNQREIIIYGAGNIGKSIYEEIKSYTNIKCFIDQFNSDVYYDNIPIISLKDLKQLNIMSSNFVIIITPIWDIENIKKTIKCFLGDMEYKIISLQDVLNLSNQL
;
A
#
# COMPACT_ATOMS: atom_id res chain seq x y z
N MET A 1 24.38 4.66 -19.11
CA MET A 1 23.03 5.10 -18.71
C MET A 1 22.13 3.87 -18.65
N TYR A 2 21.36 3.76 -17.58
CA TYR A 2 20.42 2.69 -17.29
C TYR A 2 19.01 3.15 -17.61
N ASP A 3 18.23 2.26 -18.21
CA ASP A 3 16.80 2.51 -18.41
C ASP A 3 16.03 2.37 -17.09
N TYR A 4 16.50 1.51 -16.18
CA TYR A 4 15.84 1.23 -14.92
C TYR A 4 16.80 1.13 -13.73
N PHE A 5 16.28 1.53 -12.57
CA PHE A 5 16.83 1.17 -11.26
C PHE A 5 15.84 0.25 -10.55
N ILE A 6 16.32 -0.84 -9.97
CA ILE A 6 15.48 -1.85 -9.29
C ILE A 6 16.06 -2.19 -7.92
N SER A 7 15.21 -2.16 -6.89
CA SER A 7 15.56 -2.65 -5.56
C SER A 7 15.53 -4.18 -5.52
N LEU A 8 16.57 -4.78 -4.94
CA LEU A 8 16.62 -6.21 -4.61
C LEU A 8 16.24 -6.50 -3.15
N GLY A 9 15.57 -5.55 -2.49
CA GLY A 9 14.94 -5.72 -1.18
C GLY A 9 15.87 -5.58 0.03
N CYS A 10 15.60 -6.40 1.05
CA CYS A 10 16.13 -6.34 2.42
C CYS A 10 15.63 -5.15 3.25
N TYR A 11 15.50 -3.96 2.66
CA TYR A 11 15.08 -2.76 3.38
C TYR A 11 14.18 -1.87 2.53
N CYS A 12 12.96 -1.61 3.02
CA CYS A 12 11.94 -0.85 2.30
C CYS A 12 12.33 0.62 2.05
N GLY A 13 13.28 1.17 2.81
CA GLY A 13 13.80 2.53 2.58
C GLY A 13 14.51 2.69 1.24
N ILE A 14 15.03 1.61 0.64
CA ILE A 14 15.59 1.64 -0.71
C ILE A 14 14.50 1.98 -1.72
N ALA A 15 13.39 1.23 -1.72
CA ALA A 15 12.27 1.46 -2.63
C ALA A 15 11.63 2.84 -2.40
N ALA A 16 11.49 3.25 -1.13
CA ALA A 16 10.96 4.57 -0.77
C ALA A 16 11.84 5.72 -1.29
N SER A 17 13.16 5.65 -1.07
CA SER A 17 14.11 6.67 -1.56
C SER A 17 14.16 6.71 -3.08
N MET A 18 14.18 5.55 -3.75
CA MET A 18 14.11 5.49 -5.21
C MET A 18 12.82 6.10 -5.75
N SER A 19 11.69 5.94 -5.06
CA SER A 19 10.42 6.58 -5.40
C SER A 19 10.55 8.11 -5.32
N ALA A 20 11.07 8.62 -4.19
CA ALA A 20 11.23 10.05 -3.95
C ALA A 20 12.12 10.74 -5.00
N LEU A 21 13.15 10.03 -5.49
CA LEU A 21 14.09 10.52 -6.47
C LEU A 21 13.67 10.26 -7.94
N GLY A 22 12.51 9.66 -8.19
CA GLY A 22 12.07 9.30 -9.55
C GLY A 22 12.88 8.17 -10.21
N LEU A 23 13.64 7.41 -9.43
CA LEU A 23 14.44 6.27 -9.93
C LEU A 23 13.57 5.02 -10.14
N ARG A 24 12.52 4.87 -9.32
CA ARG A 24 11.66 3.69 -9.30
C ARG A 24 10.53 3.83 -10.32
N SER A 25 10.56 3.00 -11.37
CA SER A 25 9.54 3.02 -12.41
C SER A 25 8.26 2.30 -11.99
N GLN A 26 8.39 1.18 -11.27
CA GLN A 26 7.27 0.39 -10.76
C GLN A 26 7.67 -0.29 -9.43
N SER A 27 6.68 -0.85 -8.73
CA SER A 27 6.96 -1.63 -7.52
C SER A 27 7.52 -3.00 -7.88
N GLY A 28 8.71 -3.32 -7.39
CA GLY A 28 9.37 -4.61 -7.62
C GLY A 28 8.85 -5.74 -6.71
N PRO A 29 9.20 -7.00 -7.03
CA PRO A 29 8.85 -8.16 -6.19
C PRO A 29 9.56 -8.17 -4.82
N PHE A 30 10.55 -7.30 -4.61
CA PHE A 30 11.33 -7.26 -3.36
C PHE A 30 11.17 -5.95 -2.57
N ASP A 31 10.37 -4.99 -3.04
CA ASP A 31 10.30 -3.63 -2.46
C ASP A 31 9.77 -3.61 -1.02
N TRP A 32 8.89 -4.54 -0.66
CA TRP A 32 8.10 -4.51 0.57
C TRP A 32 8.27 -5.78 1.43
N CYS A 33 9.38 -6.49 1.23
CA CYS A 33 9.75 -7.65 2.04
C CYS A 33 11.20 -7.56 2.52
N SER A 34 11.48 -8.21 3.65
CA SER A 34 12.86 -8.53 4.01
C SER A 34 13.23 -9.80 3.25
N SER A 35 14.28 -9.73 2.44
CA SER A 35 14.68 -10.82 1.55
C SER A 35 16.12 -11.23 1.80
N ASP A 36 16.39 -12.52 1.83
CA ASP A 36 17.75 -13.07 1.86
C ASP A 36 18.36 -13.05 0.47
N PHE A 37 19.63 -12.65 0.35
CA PHE A 37 20.20 -12.34 -0.96
C PHE A 37 20.43 -13.57 -1.82
N ASN A 38 20.83 -14.70 -1.22
CA ASN A 38 20.89 -15.98 -1.93
C ASN A 38 19.51 -16.37 -2.48
N GLY A 39 18.45 -16.23 -1.67
CA GLY A 39 17.07 -16.44 -2.08
C GLY A 39 16.68 -15.53 -3.25
N VAL A 40 17.04 -14.24 -3.21
CA VAL A 40 16.80 -13.29 -4.33
C VAL A 40 17.48 -13.78 -5.61
N ILE A 41 18.75 -14.15 -5.53
CA ILE A 41 19.53 -14.59 -6.70
C ILE A 41 18.96 -15.88 -7.27
N ASP A 42 18.64 -16.86 -6.44
CA ASP A 42 18.06 -18.13 -6.88
C ASP A 42 16.64 -17.95 -7.43
N CYS A 43 15.85 -17.06 -6.83
CA CYS A 43 14.53 -16.68 -7.33
C CYS A 43 14.62 -16.04 -8.72
N ILE A 44 15.60 -15.16 -8.96
CA ILE A 44 15.82 -14.56 -10.29
C ILE A 44 16.31 -15.61 -11.30
N LYS A 45 17.26 -16.49 -10.92
CA LYS A 45 17.75 -17.57 -11.80
C LYS A 45 16.62 -18.48 -12.28
N ASN A 46 15.68 -18.77 -11.38
CA ASN A 46 14.52 -19.61 -11.62
C ASN A 46 13.29 -18.80 -12.08
N GLU A 47 13.47 -17.54 -12.50
CA GLU A 47 12.41 -16.69 -13.06
C GLU A 47 11.15 -16.63 -12.19
N PHE A 48 11.36 -16.56 -10.88
CA PHE A 48 10.33 -16.48 -9.83
C PHE A 48 9.39 -17.68 -9.74
N VAL A 49 9.77 -18.80 -10.34
CA VAL A 49 9.12 -20.10 -10.11
C VAL A 49 9.17 -20.40 -8.60
N ASP A 50 8.08 -20.92 -8.05
CA ASP A 50 7.85 -21.20 -6.61
C ASP A 50 7.71 -19.98 -5.68
N MET A 51 7.97 -18.75 -6.14
CA MET A 51 7.79 -17.57 -5.27
C MET A 51 6.31 -17.37 -4.96
N LEU A 52 5.99 -17.33 -3.66
CA LEU A 52 4.63 -17.30 -3.12
C LEU A 52 3.78 -18.54 -3.47
N ASP A 53 4.41 -19.70 -3.68
CA ASP A 53 3.67 -20.95 -3.66
C ASP A 53 3.10 -21.18 -2.25
N VAL A 54 1.78 -21.38 -2.16
CA VAL A 54 1.05 -21.59 -0.89
C VAL A 54 1.67 -22.68 -0.01
N THR A 55 2.27 -23.70 -0.60
CA THR A 55 2.90 -24.81 0.14
C THR A 55 4.18 -24.39 0.86
N ASN A 56 4.80 -23.30 0.42
CA ASN A 56 5.99 -22.71 1.05
C ASN A 56 5.66 -21.57 2.01
N LEU A 57 4.38 -21.15 2.12
CA LEU A 57 3.98 -20.03 2.95
C LEU A 57 3.69 -20.45 4.39
N GLN A 58 4.24 -19.68 5.33
CA GLN A 58 4.01 -19.88 6.76
C GLN A 58 3.63 -18.57 7.44
N ILE A 59 2.48 -18.55 8.12
CA ILE A 59 2.11 -17.45 9.02
C ILE A 59 3.06 -17.43 10.21
N ILE A 60 3.45 -16.23 10.61
CA ILE A 60 4.30 -16.04 11.79
C ILE A 60 3.42 -16.10 13.04
N ARG A 61 3.70 -17.07 13.93
CA ARG A 61 2.89 -17.43 15.11
C ARG A 61 2.44 -16.25 15.98
N ASP A 62 3.27 -15.21 16.09
CA ASP A 62 2.98 -14.03 16.93
C ASP A 62 2.73 -12.74 16.12
N LYS A 63 2.67 -12.86 14.79
CA LYS A 63 2.44 -11.75 13.86
C LYS A 63 1.55 -12.24 12.72
N PRO A 64 0.23 -12.37 12.93
CA PRO A 64 -0.69 -12.96 11.95
C PRO A 64 -0.76 -12.17 10.63
N ARG A 65 -0.35 -10.90 10.64
CA ARG A 65 -0.24 -10.05 9.45
C ARG A 65 1.02 -10.31 8.60
N HIS A 66 1.92 -11.14 9.12
CA HIS A 66 3.21 -11.40 8.51
C HIS A 66 3.29 -12.87 8.14
N PHE A 67 3.93 -13.14 7.01
CA PHE A 67 4.18 -14.49 6.56
C PHE A 67 5.54 -14.62 5.90
N LEU A 68 6.04 -15.84 5.88
CA LEU A 68 7.33 -16.22 5.32
C LEU A 68 7.11 -17.12 4.12
N ASP A 69 7.75 -16.80 3.00
CA ASP A 69 8.03 -17.76 1.95
C ASP A 69 9.30 -18.52 2.35
N THR A 70 9.13 -19.79 2.73
CA THR A 70 10.21 -20.62 3.26
C THR A 70 11.18 -21.14 2.19
N LYS A 71 10.77 -21.13 0.91
CA LYS A 71 11.63 -21.57 -0.21
C LYS A 71 12.78 -20.61 -0.44
N TYR A 72 12.49 -19.31 -0.42
CA TYR A 72 13.47 -18.25 -0.67
C TYR A 72 13.82 -17.42 0.56
N ASN A 73 13.21 -17.72 1.71
CA ASN A 73 13.35 -16.99 2.97
C ASN A 73 12.96 -15.50 2.82
N PHE A 74 11.79 -15.24 2.25
CA PHE A 74 11.25 -13.89 2.09
C PHE A 74 10.16 -13.60 3.11
N TYR A 75 10.38 -12.57 3.92
CA TYR A 75 9.49 -12.18 5.00
C TYR A 75 8.66 -10.97 4.61
N PHE A 76 7.34 -11.17 4.53
CA PHE A 76 6.38 -10.16 4.10
C PHE A 76 5.69 -9.52 5.32
N MET A 77 5.77 -8.19 5.43
CA MET A 77 5.28 -7.44 6.60
C MET A 77 4.13 -6.46 6.29
N HIS A 78 3.83 -6.28 5.00
CA HIS A 78 2.99 -5.19 4.50
C HIS A 78 1.84 -5.68 3.60
N GLU A 79 1.63 -6.99 3.56
CA GLU A 79 0.71 -7.62 2.63
C GLU A 79 -0.69 -7.82 3.22
N LEU A 80 -0.78 -7.92 4.54
CA LEU A 80 -2.03 -8.13 5.27
C LEU A 80 -2.29 -6.98 6.24
N SER A 81 -3.53 -6.52 6.31
CA SER A 81 -4.02 -5.63 7.36
C SER A 81 -4.52 -6.41 8.59
N VAL A 82 -5.00 -5.70 9.62
CA VAL A 82 -5.40 -6.30 10.92
C VAL A 82 -6.60 -7.23 10.77
N SER A 83 -7.48 -6.96 9.82
CA SER A 83 -8.73 -7.68 9.56
C SER A 83 -8.61 -8.77 8.49
N GLU A 84 -7.44 -8.96 7.89
CA GLU A 84 -7.26 -9.84 6.71
C GLU A 84 -6.43 -11.07 7.07
N THR A 85 -6.87 -12.24 6.60
CA THR A 85 -6.09 -13.48 6.67
C THR A 85 -5.33 -13.74 5.37
N LEU A 86 -4.28 -14.58 5.43
CA LEU A 86 -3.54 -14.95 4.23
C LEU A 86 -4.44 -15.73 3.27
N GLU A 87 -5.28 -16.62 3.78
CA GLU A 87 -6.22 -17.43 3.02
C GLU A 87 -7.18 -16.56 2.20
N GLU A 88 -7.74 -15.50 2.81
CA GLU A 88 -8.65 -14.56 2.14
C GLU A 88 -7.97 -13.74 1.04
N LYS A 89 -6.69 -13.40 1.23
CA LYS A 89 -5.94 -12.49 0.36
C LYS A 89 -4.96 -13.16 -0.57
N TYR A 90 -4.78 -14.47 -0.45
CA TYR A 90 -3.74 -15.20 -1.17
C TYR A 90 -3.83 -14.97 -2.68
N SER A 91 -5.03 -15.05 -3.26
CA SER A 91 -5.25 -14.84 -4.69
C SER A 91 -4.89 -13.42 -5.15
N ASP A 92 -5.24 -12.40 -4.36
CA ASP A 92 -4.93 -11.00 -4.62
C ASP A 92 -3.42 -10.74 -4.51
N ILE A 93 -2.79 -11.26 -3.46
CA ILE A 93 -1.34 -11.16 -3.23
C ILE A 93 -0.59 -11.86 -4.38
N LEU A 94 -0.93 -13.10 -4.70
CA LEU A 94 -0.30 -13.86 -5.77
C LEU A 94 -0.44 -13.14 -7.10
N SER A 95 -1.65 -12.65 -7.43
CA SER A 95 -1.90 -11.89 -8.67
C SER A 95 -1.07 -10.60 -8.73
N LYS A 96 -0.96 -9.89 -7.61
CA LYS A 96 -0.14 -8.68 -7.49
C LYS A 96 1.33 -8.98 -7.74
N TYR A 97 1.89 -10.01 -7.11
CA TYR A 97 3.29 -10.36 -7.28
C TYR A 97 3.59 -10.96 -8.65
N LYS A 98 2.68 -11.74 -9.25
CA LYS A 98 2.84 -12.22 -10.63
C LYS A 98 3.00 -11.07 -11.62
N LYS A 99 2.22 -10.00 -11.48
CA LYS A 99 2.40 -8.78 -12.29
C LYS A 99 3.78 -8.15 -12.06
N ARG A 100 4.21 -8.02 -10.80
CA ARG A 100 5.53 -7.47 -10.45
C ARG A 100 6.69 -8.33 -10.99
N GLN A 101 6.55 -9.66 -10.96
CA GLN A 101 7.52 -10.61 -11.50
C GLN A 101 7.66 -10.46 -13.03
N ILE A 102 6.53 -10.41 -13.75
CA ILE A 102 6.51 -10.19 -15.20
C ILE A 102 7.19 -8.86 -15.54
N THR A 103 6.77 -7.77 -14.92
CA THR A 103 7.37 -6.44 -15.14
C THR A 103 8.85 -6.41 -14.80
N PHE A 104 9.27 -7.05 -13.70
CA PHE A 104 10.69 -7.16 -13.36
C PHE A 104 11.46 -7.85 -14.47
N LEU A 105 11.00 -9.01 -14.95
CA LEU A 105 11.66 -9.76 -16.02
C LEU A 105 11.72 -8.92 -17.32
N GLU A 106 10.68 -8.18 -17.67
CA GLU A 106 10.69 -7.26 -18.82
C GLU A 106 11.74 -6.14 -18.65
N MET A 107 11.81 -5.54 -17.47
CA MET A 107 12.74 -4.43 -17.18
C MET A 107 14.21 -4.87 -17.28
N ILE A 108 14.55 -6.05 -16.74
CA ILE A 108 15.96 -6.50 -16.69
C ILE A 108 16.53 -6.90 -18.06
N HIS A 109 15.71 -7.02 -19.10
CA HIS A 109 16.19 -7.14 -20.49
C HIS A 109 16.71 -5.80 -21.05
N LYS A 110 16.44 -4.69 -20.36
CA LYS A 110 17.04 -3.37 -20.63
C LYS A 110 18.18 -3.10 -19.65
N PRO A 111 19.11 -2.18 -19.97
CA PRO A 111 20.20 -1.81 -19.07
C PRO A 111 19.65 -1.38 -17.71
N THR A 112 19.92 -2.18 -16.68
CA THR A 112 19.33 -2.01 -15.36
C THR A 112 20.43 -1.94 -14.29
N CYS A 113 20.28 -0.99 -13.36
CA CYS A 113 21.09 -0.93 -12.15
C CYS A 113 20.28 -1.46 -10.96
N PHE A 114 20.73 -2.59 -10.41
CA PHE A 114 20.16 -3.18 -9.21
C PHE A 114 20.76 -2.52 -7.96
N ILE A 115 19.93 -2.32 -6.94
CA ILE A 115 20.36 -1.78 -5.65
C ILE A 115 20.05 -2.81 -4.56
N ARG A 116 21.07 -3.20 -3.80
CA ARG A 116 20.92 -4.13 -2.67
C ARG A 116 21.41 -3.48 -1.37
N ALA A 117 20.50 -3.34 -0.40
CA ALA A 117 20.88 -3.07 0.99
C ALA A 117 21.38 -4.37 1.63
N ILE A 118 22.61 -4.36 2.14
CA ILE A 118 23.24 -5.52 2.77
C ILE A 118 22.81 -5.59 4.24
N ARG A 119 22.32 -6.75 4.66
CA ARG A 119 21.77 -6.94 6.00
C ARG A 119 22.83 -7.00 7.10
N ASN A 120 23.87 -7.79 6.87
CA ASN A 120 24.84 -8.20 7.90
C ASN A 120 26.11 -8.81 7.27
N GLU A 121 27.07 -9.19 8.10
CA GLU A 121 28.34 -9.80 7.71
C GLU A 121 28.18 -11.16 7.00
N ILE A 122 27.16 -11.94 7.36
CA ILE A 122 26.86 -13.22 6.70
C ILE A 122 26.54 -12.98 5.22
N GLU A 123 25.75 -11.96 4.93
CA GLU A 123 25.42 -11.58 3.54
C GLU A 123 26.65 -11.05 2.80
N ILE A 124 27.55 -10.31 3.45
CA ILE A 124 28.83 -9.86 2.85
C ILE A 124 29.68 -11.06 2.42
N GLU A 125 29.83 -12.06 3.30
CA GLU A 125 30.60 -13.26 3.01
C GLU A 125 29.96 -14.08 1.88
N TYR A 126 28.63 -14.15 1.84
CA TYR A 126 27.92 -14.74 0.71
C TYR A 126 28.24 -14.03 -0.61
N ILE A 127 28.18 -12.69 -0.63
CA ILE A 127 28.47 -11.89 -1.84
C ILE A 127 29.91 -12.12 -2.30
N LYS A 128 30.87 -12.13 -1.38
CA LYS A 128 32.28 -12.38 -1.66
C LYS A 128 32.48 -13.73 -2.36
N ASN A 129 31.88 -14.77 -1.80
CA ASN A 129 32.03 -16.14 -2.28
C ASN A 129 31.19 -16.47 -3.53
N ASN A 130 30.25 -15.60 -3.92
CA ASN A 130 29.32 -15.85 -5.02
C ASN A 130 29.26 -14.72 -6.06
N SER A 131 30.23 -13.80 -6.05
CA SER A 131 30.27 -12.60 -6.90
C SER A 131 30.08 -12.92 -8.40
N ASP A 132 30.80 -13.92 -8.92
CA ASP A 132 30.67 -14.36 -10.32
C ASP A 132 29.27 -14.88 -10.64
N THR A 133 28.70 -15.68 -9.73
CA THR A 133 27.34 -16.22 -9.89
C THR A 133 26.29 -15.12 -9.88
N ILE A 134 26.43 -14.13 -8.98
CA ILE A 134 25.54 -12.96 -8.89
C ILE A 134 25.58 -12.18 -10.20
N ILE A 135 26.78 -11.80 -10.66
CA ILE A 135 26.94 -11.00 -11.88
C ILE A 135 26.45 -11.78 -13.10
N LYS A 136 26.80 -13.07 -13.22
CA LYS A 136 26.33 -13.93 -14.32
C LYS A 136 24.80 -14.02 -14.34
N THR A 137 24.16 -14.15 -13.18
CA THR A 137 22.69 -14.20 -13.07
C THR A 137 22.06 -12.90 -13.58
N LEU A 138 22.52 -11.76 -13.09
CA LEU A 138 21.93 -10.45 -13.43
C LEU A 138 22.22 -10.06 -14.90
N ARG A 139 23.38 -10.44 -15.44
CA ARG A 139 23.78 -10.16 -16.83
C ARG A 139 23.25 -11.14 -17.86
N LYS A 140 22.66 -12.26 -17.45
CA LYS A 140 21.97 -13.22 -18.35
C LYS A 140 20.98 -12.51 -19.29
N TYR A 141 20.26 -11.52 -18.78
CA TYR A 141 19.20 -10.80 -19.50
C TYR A 141 19.70 -9.57 -20.27
N ASN A 142 20.76 -8.93 -19.78
CA ASN A 142 21.42 -7.82 -20.47
C ASN A 142 22.85 -7.64 -19.94
N GLN A 143 23.85 -7.62 -20.83
CA GLN A 143 25.26 -7.48 -20.43
C GLN A 143 25.59 -6.14 -19.76
N ARG A 144 24.75 -5.12 -19.97
CA ARG A 144 24.88 -3.80 -19.32
C ARG A 144 24.23 -3.76 -17.93
N ASN A 145 23.62 -4.84 -17.47
CA ASN A 145 23.12 -4.91 -16.11
C ASN A 145 24.26 -4.85 -15.10
N ASN A 146 24.02 -4.10 -14.02
CA ASN A 146 24.98 -3.95 -12.94
C ASN A 146 24.28 -3.90 -11.58
N ILE A 147 25.01 -4.15 -10.51
CA ILE A 147 24.52 -4.05 -9.14
C ILE A 147 25.40 -3.10 -8.34
N ILE A 148 24.76 -2.33 -7.45
CA ILE A 148 25.43 -1.54 -6.41
C ILE A 148 24.93 -1.99 -5.04
N TYR A 149 25.82 -1.87 -4.06
CA TYR A 149 25.57 -2.28 -2.69
C TYR A 149 25.48 -1.07 -1.78
N ILE A 150 24.57 -1.14 -0.82
CA ILE A 150 24.41 -0.16 0.25
C ILE A 150 24.64 -0.87 1.58
N VAL A 151 25.46 -0.26 2.43
CA VAL A 151 25.75 -0.76 3.78
C VAL A 151 25.57 0.34 4.81
N THR A 152 25.32 -0.06 6.05
CA THR A 152 25.40 0.84 7.20
C THR A 152 26.85 1.02 7.63
N GLU A 153 27.15 2.11 8.36
CA GLU A 153 28.52 2.46 8.78
C GLU A 153 29.27 1.32 9.48
N ASN A 154 28.58 0.56 10.33
CA ASN A 154 29.15 -0.56 11.08
C ASN A 154 29.60 -1.76 10.23
N LEU A 155 29.21 -1.79 8.95
CA LEU A 155 29.57 -2.85 7.99
C LEU A 155 30.55 -2.37 6.91
N LYS A 156 30.94 -1.09 6.95
CA LYS A 156 31.73 -0.44 5.91
C LYS A 156 33.08 -1.13 5.68
N GLU A 157 33.79 -1.47 6.75
CA GLU A 157 35.14 -2.04 6.65
C GLU A 157 35.11 -3.44 6.04
N GLN A 158 34.19 -4.28 6.52
CA GLN A 158 33.96 -5.65 6.06
C GLN A 158 33.53 -5.69 4.58
N ALA A 159 32.74 -4.70 4.15
CA ALA A 159 32.22 -4.61 2.78
C ALA A 159 33.11 -3.81 1.82
N SER A 160 34.30 -3.35 2.22
CA SER A 160 35.14 -2.43 1.45
C SER A 160 35.46 -2.90 0.02
N PHE A 161 35.64 -4.22 -0.18
CA PHE A 161 35.89 -4.83 -1.50
C PHE A 161 34.73 -4.69 -2.48
N LEU A 162 33.53 -4.36 -2.01
CA LEU A 162 32.34 -4.10 -2.83
C LEU A 162 32.25 -2.65 -3.31
N HIS A 163 33.10 -1.76 -2.78
CA HIS A 163 32.99 -0.30 -2.93
C HIS A 163 31.55 0.20 -2.66
N PRO A 164 30.96 -0.11 -1.48
CA PRO A 164 29.56 0.14 -1.23
C PRO A 164 29.28 1.62 -0.97
N TYR A 165 28.05 2.03 -1.23
CA TYR A 165 27.53 3.30 -0.74
C TYR A 165 27.14 3.17 0.73
N ILE A 166 27.46 4.20 1.52
CA ILE A 166 27.30 4.15 2.97
C ILE A 166 26.11 5.00 3.41
N ILE A 167 25.29 4.45 4.31
CA ILE A 167 24.20 5.15 4.98
C ILE A 167 24.37 5.08 6.51
N ASN A 168 23.68 5.95 7.26
CA ASN A 168 23.84 6.00 8.71
C ASN A 168 23.20 4.79 9.38
N LYS A 169 21.91 4.59 9.15
CA LYS A 169 21.12 3.50 9.73
C LYS A 169 19.93 3.15 8.84
N TYR A 170 19.53 1.90 8.92
CA TYR A 170 18.19 1.50 8.49
C TYR A 170 17.17 2.06 9.50
N SER A 171 16.32 2.99 9.08
CA SER A 171 15.27 3.61 9.91
C SER A 171 13.91 3.54 9.23
N GLY A 172 13.01 2.76 9.81
CA GLY A 172 11.59 2.71 9.44
C GLY A 172 10.69 3.57 10.34
N GLU A 173 11.26 4.50 11.11
CA GLU A 173 10.53 5.30 12.12
C GLU A 173 9.46 6.20 11.49
N SER A 174 9.69 6.69 10.27
CA SER A 174 8.72 7.46 9.50
C SER A 174 8.89 7.27 7.99
N LYS A 175 7.87 7.67 7.22
CA LYS A 175 7.94 7.67 5.76
C LYS A 175 9.04 8.61 5.25
N GLU A 176 9.23 9.74 5.92
CA GLU A 176 10.26 10.73 5.62
C GLU A 176 11.64 10.15 5.85
N ALA A 177 11.85 9.42 6.96
CA ALA A 177 13.11 8.72 7.24
C ALA A 177 13.43 7.65 6.18
N LEU A 178 12.41 6.90 5.73
CA LEU A 178 12.55 5.91 4.66
C LEU A 178 12.92 6.57 3.32
N MET A 179 12.25 7.67 2.96
CA MET A 179 12.50 8.42 1.71
C MET A 179 13.86 9.14 1.71
N GLY A 180 14.35 9.54 2.89
CA GLY A 180 15.64 10.20 3.05
C GLY A 180 16.83 9.24 3.17
N THR A 181 16.66 7.93 2.93
CA THR A 181 17.78 6.95 3.10
C THR A 181 18.98 7.31 2.24
N PHE A 182 18.76 7.78 1.01
CA PHE A 182 19.85 8.15 0.09
C PHE A 182 20.51 9.50 0.44
N GLU A 183 19.95 10.25 1.40
CA GLU A 183 20.39 11.60 1.77
C GLU A 183 21.12 11.63 3.13
N GLN A 184 21.27 10.48 3.80
CA GLN A 184 21.75 10.42 5.19
C GLN A 184 23.24 10.77 5.38
N ARG A 185 24.11 10.52 4.40
CA ARG A 185 25.56 10.74 4.59
C ARG A 185 26.35 11.13 3.34
N ASN A 186 25.77 11.03 2.14
CA ASN A 186 26.49 11.38 0.93
C ASN A 186 25.55 11.59 -0.26
N ASP A 187 25.65 12.74 -0.92
CA ASP A 187 24.96 12.94 -2.20
C ASP A 187 25.51 11.99 -3.28
N ASP A 188 26.67 11.35 -3.10
CA ASP A 188 27.31 10.48 -4.10
C ASP A 188 26.39 9.39 -4.66
N LEU A 189 25.61 8.71 -3.82
CA LEU A 189 24.66 7.69 -4.29
C LEU A 189 23.55 8.32 -5.15
N LYS A 190 22.99 9.42 -4.67
CA LYS A 190 21.95 10.19 -5.36
C LYS A 190 22.48 10.74 -6.70
N ILE A 191 23.66 11.35 -6.69
CA ILE A 191 24.38 11.88 -7.86
C ILE A 191 24.66 10.75 -8.85
N PHE A 192 25.19 9.62 -8.38
CA PHE A 192 25.42 8.45 -9.23
C PHE A 192 24.13 8.02 -9.92
N CYS A 193 23.05 7.83 -9.16
CA CYS A 193 21.77 7.40 -9.71
C CYS A 193 21.21 8.41 -10.73
N LEU A 194 21.18 9.71 -10.39
CA LEU A 194 20.62 10.76 -11.24
C LEU A 194 21.44 10.99 -12.51
N ASN A 195 22.76 10.84 -12.45
CA ASN A 195 23.63 10.95 -13.62
C ASN A 195 23.55 9.73 -14.54
N ASN A 196 23.14 8.58 -14.00
CA ASN A 196 23.14 7.33 -14.73
C ASN A 196 21.75 6.84 -15.16
N ILE A 197 20.64 7.47 -14.74
CA ILE A 197 19.29 7.12 -15.20
C ILE A 197 18.96 7.76 -16.56
N ASN A 198 18.19 7.05 -17.36
CA ASN A 198 17.55 7.59 -18.55
C ASN A 198 16.64 8.77 -18.17
N LYS A 199 16.90 9.95 -18.74
CA LYS A 199 16.19 11.19 -18.40
C LYS A 199 14.69 11.11 -18.65
N THR A 200 14.26 10.43 -19.71
CA THR A 200 12.83 10.25 -20.00
C THR A 200 12.17 9.39 -18.93
N THR A 201 12.81 8.30 -18.52
CA THR A 201 12.33 7.46 -17.41
C THR A 201 12.22 8.28 -16.12
N LEU A 202 13.26 9.06 -15.78
CA LEU A 202 13.27 9.90 -14.59
C LEU A 202 12.09 10.88 -14.56
N VAL A 203 11.87 11.62 -15.65
CA VAL A 203 10.79 12.61 -15.75
C VAL A 203 9.42 11.94 -15.60
N ASN A 204 9.20 10.79 -16.27
CA ASN A 204 7.94 10.05 -16.18
C ASN A 204 7.66 9.57 -14.74
N ASN A 205 8.68 9.06 -14.05
CA ASN A 205 8.55 8.58 -12.68
C ASN A 205 8.28 9.73 -11.70
N LEU A 206 8.96 10.88 -11.87
CA LEU A 206 8.71 12.07 -11.06
C LEU A 206 7.29 12.61 -11.25
N TYR A 207 6.80 12.61 -12.49
CA TYR A 207 5.43 13.01 -12.79
C TYR A 207 4.42 12.08 -12.10
N PHE A 208 4.60 10.76 -12.20
CA PHE A 208 3.76 9.78 -11.53
C PHE A 208 3.75 9.94 -9.99
N GLU A 209 4.92 10.13 -9.38
CA GLU A 209 5.00 10.33 -7.92
C GLU A 209 4.39 11.66 -7.49
N LYS A 210 4.51 12.72 -8.31
CA LYS A 210 3.82 13.99 -8.06
C LYS A 210 2.30 13.84 -8.10
N GLU A 211 1.74 13.18 -9.13
CA GLU A 211 0.29 12.93 -9.20
C GLU A 211 -0.21 12.13 -7.99
N LYS A 212 0.57 11.15 -7.54
CA LYS A 212 0.25 10.35 -6.35
C LYS A 212 0.24 11.20 -5.08
N GLN A 213 1.21 12.09 -4.91
CA GLN A 213 1.26 13.02 -3.77
C GLN A 213 0.10 14.01 -3.81
N GLU A 214 -0.23 14.55 -4.98
CA GLU A 214 -1.37 15.46 -5.16
C GLU A 214 -2.70 14.78 -4.81
N LYS A 215 -2.92 13.53 -5.25
CA LYS A 215 -4.09 12.74 -4.85
C LYS A 215 -4.17 12.55 -3.34
N GLN A 216 -3.06 12.22 -2.68
CA GLN A 216 -3.02 12.08 -1.21
C GLN A 216 -3.32 13.39 -0.49
N LEU A 217 -2.74 14.49 -0.95
CA LEU A 217 -2.97 15.82 -0.38
C LEU A 217 -4.42 16.27 -0.56
N ASN A 218 -5.01 16.03 -1.74
CA ASN A 218 -6.41 16.35 -2.00
C ASN A 218 -7.35 15.52 -1.11
N ALA A 219 -7.07 14.23 -0.93
CA ALA A 219 -7.83 13.39 -0.01
C ALA A 219 -7.76 13.92 1.43
N PHE A 220 -6.58 14.34 1.89
CA PHE A 220 -6.39 14.94 3.21
C PHE A 220 -7.17 16.25 3.38
N LYS A 221 -7.09 17.15 2.39
CA LYS A 221 -7.84 18.42 2.38
C LYS A 221 -9.35 18.20 2.48
N LEU A 222 -9.88 17.27 1.69
CA LEU A 222 -11.31 16.91 1.72
C LEU A 222 -11.70 16.36 3.11
N ARG A 223 -10.91 15.45 3.67
CA ARG A 223 -11.13 14.90 5.01
C ARG A 223 -11.18 15.99 6.07
N TYR A 224 -10.24 16.94 6.03
CA TYR A 224 -10.17 18.04 7.00
C TYR A 224 -11.37 18.99 6.85
N SER A 225 -11.74 19.34 5.61
CA SER A 225 -12.92 20.16 5.32
C SER A 225 -14.21 19.55 5.89
N LEU A 226 -14.40 18.23 5.73
CA LEU A 226 -15.56 17.52 6.28
C LEU A 226 -15.61 17.55 7.80
N ILE A 227 -14.46 17.35 8.46
CA ILE A 227 -14.39 17.41 9.93
C ILE A 227 -14.78 18.81 10.41
N ASN A 228 -14.29 19.86 9.76
CA ASN A 228 -14.63 21.24 10.13
C ASN A 228 -16.13 21.55 9.92
N GLN A 229 -16.73 21.05 8.84
CA GLN A 229 -18.17 21.19 8.59
C GLN A 229 -18.99 20.46 9.68
N LEU A 230 -18.64 19.22 10.02
CA LEU A 230 -19.29 18.46 11.09
C LEU A 230 -19.17 19.15 12.46
N LEU A 231 -17.99 19.68 12.79
CA LEU A 231 -17.78 20.45 14.02
C LEU A 231 -18.65 21.72 14.05
N THR A 232 -18.79 22.41 12.91
CA THR A 232 -19.64 23.60 12.80
C THR A 232 -21.11 23.27 13.05
N ILE A 233 -21.59 22.19 12.43
CA ILE A 233 -22.96 21.70 12.61
C ILE A 233 -23.22 21.34 14.07
N LYS A 234 -22.31 20.60 14.69
CA LYS A 234 -22.41 20.21 16.10
C LYS A 234 -22.39 21.42 17.04
N ASN A 235 -21.48 22.37 16.84
CA ASN A 235 -21.37 23.56 17.68
C ASN A 235 -22.59 24.48 17.57
N ASN A 236 -23.23 24.51 16.40
CA ASN A 236 -24.41 25.32 16.16
C ASN A 236 -25.73 24.56 16.41
N ASN A 237 -25.67 23.32 16.92
CA ASN A 237 -26.82 22.43 17.10
C ASN A 237 -27.69 22.30 15.84
N ILE A 238 -27.07 22.33 14.67
CA ILE A 238 -27.75 22.15 13.38
C ILE A 238 -28.05 20.66 13.22
N ARG A 239 -29.31 20.32 12.94
CA ARG A 239 -29.69 18.93 12.67
C ARG A 239 -29.31 18.54 11.24
N LEU A 240 -28.62 17.42 11.08
CA LEU A 240 -28.29 16.87 9.75
C LEU A 240 -29.56 16.45 9.01
N LYS A 241 -29.72 16.94 7.78
CA LYS A 241 -30.82 16.60 6.87
C LYS A 241 -30.40 15.51 5.89
N LEU A 242 -31.29 14.55 5.66
CA LEU A 242 -31.18 13.58 4.57
C LEU A 242 -32.02 14.06 3.37
N PRO A 243 -31.78 13.55 2.15
CA PRO A 243 -32.61 13.91 0.99
C PRO A 243 -34.10 13.68 1.23
N GLU A 244 -34.97 14.53 0.66
CA GLU A 244 -36.42 14.53 0.93
C GLU A 244 -37.10 13.17 0.68
N ASP A 245 -36.65 12.43 -0.33
CA ASP A 245 -37.14 11.10 -0.67
C ASP A 245 -36.82 10.05 0.42
N TYR A 246 -35.92 10.33 1.36
CA TYR A 246 -35.74 9.52 2.56
C TYR A 246 -36.97 9.55 3.47
N TYR A 247 -37.53 10.75 3.71
CA TYR A 247 -38.62 10.95 4.65
C TYR A 247 -39.98 10.49 4.10
N GLN A 248 -40.11 10.37 2.78
CA GLN A 248 -41.34 9.90 2.12
C GLN A 248 -41.54 8.39 2.27
N SER A 249 -40.47 7.63 2.47
CA SER A 249 -40.51 6.19 2.72
C SER A 249 -40.27 5.91 4.20
N ASN A 250 -41.32 5.58 4.96
CA ASN A 250 -41.27 5.31 6.41
C ASN A 250 -40.36 4.14 6.86
N GLN A 251 -39.49 3.59 6.00
CA GLN A 251 -38.74 2.36 6.25
C GLN A 251 -37.32 2.30 5.65
N ARG A 252 -36.72 3.40 5.17
CA ARG A 252 -35.34 3.32 4.63
C ARG A 252 -34.30 3.16 5.74
N GLU A 253 -33.63 2.02 5.71
CA GLU A 253 -32.52 1.71 6.59
C GLU A 253 -31.25 2.44 6.13
N ILE A 254 -30.44 2.89 7.07
CA ILE A 254 -29.17 3.58 6.79
C ILE A 254 -28.01 2.66 7.06
N ILE A 255 -27.08 2.66 6.10
CA ILE A 255 -25.77 2.03 6.22
C ILE A 255 -24.72 3.13 6.10
N ILE A 256 -23.76 3.15 7.02
CA ILE A 256 -22.66 4.12 6.98
C ILE A 256 -21.42 3.43 6.43
N TYR A 257 -20.95 3.84 5.26
CA TYR A 257 -19.70 3.35 4.70
C TYR A 257 -18.53 4.16 5.29
N GLY A 258 -17.68 3.49 6.04
CA GLY A 258 -16.57 4.02 6.85
C GLY A 258 -16.95 4.13 8.32
N ALA A 259 -16.34 3.30 9.16
CA ALA A 259 -16.47 3.25 10.63
C ALA A 259 -15.34 4.03 11.35
N GLY A 260 -14.61 4.89 10.63
CA GLY A 260 -13.66 5.82 11.24
C GLY A 260 -14.34 6.97 11.99
N ASN A 261 -13.54 7.91 12.55
CA ASN A 261 -14.03 9.03 13.35
C ASN A 261 -15.14 9.85 12.68
N ILE A 262 -15.06 10.05 11.36
CA ILE A 262 -16.09 10.79 10.60
C ILE A 262 -17.41 10.02 10.59
N GLY A 263 -17.38 8.73 10.23
CA GLY A 263 -18.59 7.89 10.20
C GLY A 263 -19.22 7.73 11.58
N LYS A 264 -18.41 7.48 12.61
CA LYS A 264 -18.86 7.44 14.01
C LYS A 264 -19.47 8.78 14.43
N SER A 265 -18.89 9.92 14.03
CA SER A 265 -19.45 11.24 14.33
C SER A 265 -20.82 11.45 13.66
N ILE A 266 -21.01 11.03 12.41
CA ILE A 266 -22.31 11.16 11.73
C ILE A 266 -23.36 10.27 12.39
N TYR A 267 -22.98 9.05 12.77
CA TYR A 267 -23.85 8.15 13.50
C TYR A 267 -24.41 8.82 14.76
N GLU A 268 -23.57 9.44 15.59
CA GLU A 268 -24.01 10.13 16.80
C GLU A 268 -25.05 11.21 16.52
N GLU A 269 -24.87 11.95 15.42
CA GLU A 269 -25.77 13.04 15.03
C GLU A 269 -27.13 12.54 14.52
N ILE A 270 -27.17 11.41 13.81
CA ILE A 270 -28.41 10.95 13.12
C ILE A 270 -29.12 9.76 13.80
N LYS A 271 -28.47 9.05 14.74
CA LYS A 271 -29.01 7.82 15.34
C LYS A 271 -30.34 7.97 16.07
N SER A 272 -30.63 9.16 16.59
CA SER A 272 -31.86 9.42 17.36
C SER A 272 -33.12 9.53 16.49
N TYR A 273 -32.97 9.69 15.17
CA TYR A 273 -34.08 9.90 14.24
C TYR A 273 -33.96 9.13 12.92
N THR A 274 -33.05 8.17 12.86
CA THR A 274 -32.86 7.29 11.70
C THR A 274 -32.62 5.87 12.16
N ASN A 275 -32.90 4.90 11.29
CA ASN A 275 -32.67 3.48 11.57
C ASN A 275 -31.35 3.04 10.94
N ILE A 276 -30.26 3.07 11.70
CA ILE A 276 -28.92 2.70 11.24
C ILE A 276 -28.70 1.20 11.49
N LYS A 277 -28.40 0.44 10.43
CA LYS A 277 -28.27 -1.02 10.50
C LYS A 277 -26.87 -1.51 10.76
N CYS A 278 -25.90 -0.92 10.08
CA CYS A 278 -24.51 -1.32 10.20
C CYS A 278 -23.57 -0.22 9.71
N PHE A 279 -22.30 -0.36 10.05
CA PHE A 279 -21.20 0.28 9.34
C PHE A 279 -20.59 -0.73 8.35
N ILE A 280 -20.13 -0.22 7.21
CA ILE A 280 -19.25 -0.97 6.31
C ILE A 280 -17.84 -0.41 6.46
N ASP A 281 -16.87 -1.21 6.87
CA ASP A 281 -15.46 -0.82 6.91
C ASP A 281 -14.57 -1.99 6.52
N GLN A 282 -13.40 -1.70 5.95
CA GLN A 282 -12.40 -2.71 5.56
C GLN A 282 -11.22 -2.77 6.54
N PHE A 283 -11.02 -1.72 7.34
CA PHE A 283 -9.80 -1.47 8.10
C PHE A 283 -10.05 -1.33 9.61
N ASN A 284 -11.28 -1.50 10.08
CA ASN A 284 -11.59 -1.36 11.50
C ASN A 284 -11.34 -2.68 12.25
N SER A 285 -10.65 -2.60 13.39
CA SER A 285 -10.47 -3.73 14.32
C SER A 285 -11.71 -3.98 15.17
N ASP A 286 -12.57 -2.98 15.32
CA ASP A 286 -13.81 -3.08 16.09
C ASP A 286 -14.87 -3.86 15.29
N VAL A 287 -15.51 -4.83 15.93
CA VAL A 287 -16.63 -5.60 15.34
C VAL A 287 -17.98 -4.89 15.55
N TYR A 288 -18.06 -3.99 16.54
CA TYR A 288 -19.26 -3.22 16.87
C TYR A 288 -18.90 -1.80 17.30
N TYR A 289 -19.83 -0.86 17.09
CA TYR A 289 -19.82 0.48 17.66
C TYR A 289 -21.22 0.86 18.12
N ASP A 290 -21.39 1.15 19.42
CA ASP A 290 -22.70 1.43 20.04
C ASP A 290 -23.77 0.36 19.70
N ASN A 291 -23.40 -0.91 19.83
CA ASN A 291 -24.18 -2.11 19.46
C ASN A 291 -24.55 -2.22 17.97
N ILE A 292 -24.07 -1.31 17.11
CA ILE A 292 -24.22 -1.41 15.67
C ILE A 292 -23.05 -2.23 15.10
N PRO A 293 -23.32 -3.27 14.29
CA PRO A 293 -22.27 -4.10 13.72
C PRO A 293 -21.44 -3.31 12.71
N ILE A 294 -20.12 -3.54 12.74
CA ILE A 294 -19.17 -3.08 11.73
C ILE A 294 -18.80 -4.33 10.92
N ILE A 295 -19.17 -4.33 9.63
CA ILE A 295 -19.02 -5.49 8.76
C ILE A 295 -18.24 -5.14 7.50
N SER A 296 -17.71 -6.16 6.83
CA SER A 296 -17.19 -5.99 5.48
C SER A 296 -18.34 -5.89 4.47
N LEU A 297 -18.06 -5.31 3.31
CA LEU A 297 -19.04 -5.26 2.22
C LEU A 297 -19.47 -6.66 1.74
N LYS A 298 -18.61 -7.68 1.90
CA LYS A 298 -18.91 -9.06 1.52
C LYS A 298 -19.99 -9.67 2.43
N ASP A 299 -19.94 -9.32 3.71
CA ASP A 299 -20.84 -9.85 4.73
C ASP A 299 -22.20 -9.16 4.73
N LEU A 300 -22.31 -8.00 4.05
CA LEU A 300 -23.58 -7.28 3.92
C LEU A 300 -24.68 -8.15 3.29
N LYS A 301 -24.31 -9.06 2.37
CA LYS A 301 -25.24 -10.02 1.77
C LYS A 301 -25.78 -11.06 2.76
N GLN A 302 -25.05 -11.33 3.84
CA GLN A 302 -25.39 -12.37 4.81
C GLN A 302 -26.27 -11.83 5.93
N LEU A 303 -26.22 -10.53 6.20
CA LEU A 303 -27.21 -9.89 7.03
C LEU A 303 -28.57 -10.03 6.32
N ASN A 304 -29.57 -10.58 7.00
CA ASN A 304 -30.97 -10.71 6.55
C ASN A 304 -31.66 -9.33 6.32
N ILE A 305 -30.94 -8.34 5.79
CA ILE A 305 -31.38 -7.00 5.35
C ILE A 305 -32.05 -7.10 3.96
N MET A 306 -32.12 -8.30 3.37
CA MET A 306 -32.51 -8.58 1.97
C MET A 306 -33.97 -8.28 1.57
N SER A 307 -34.73 -7.52 2.38
CA SER A 307 -36.14 -7.20 2.12
C SER A 307 -36.41 -5.69 1.97
N SER A 308 -35.42 -4.81 2.08
CA SER A 308 -35.68 -3.38 2.28
C SER A 308 -34.79 -2.46 1.44
N ASN A 309 -35.38 -1.38 0.91
CA ASN A 309 -34.71 -0.27 0.26
C ASN A 309 -33.81 0.44 1.29
N PHE A 310 -32.49 0.52 1.07
CA PHE A 310 -31.55 1.12 2.02
C PHE A 310 -30.69 2.23 1.39
N VAL A 311 -30.21 3.10 2.27
CA VAL A 311 -29.37 4.25 1.91
C VAL A 311 -27.97 4.02 2.44
N ILE A 312 -26.97 4.07 1.55
CA ILE A 312 -25.56 4.04 1.93
C ILE A 312 -25.01 5.46 1.95
N ILE A 313 -24.62 5.93 3.14
CA ILE A 313 -23.91 7.19 3.33
C ILE A 313 -22.40 6.92 3.24
N ILE A 314 -21.75 7.46 2.21
CA ILE A 314 -20.30 7.33 2.01
C ILE A 314 -19.57 8.44 2.74
N THR A 315 -18.81 8.07 3.76
CA THR A 315 -17.99 9.00 4.56
C THR A 315 -16.62 9.30 3.95
N PRO A 316 -15.91 8.36 3.28
CA PRO A 316 -14.62 8.61 2.64
C PRO A 316 -14.84 9.23 1.24
N ILE A 317 -15.30 10.48 1.19
CA ILE A 317 -15.68 11.13 -0.08
C ILE A 317 -14.50 11.27 -1.07
N TRP A 318 -13.26 11.23 -0.56
CA TRP A 318 -12.05 11.31 -1.37
C TRP A 318 -11.83 10.10 -2.29
N ASP A 319 -12.53 8.98 -2.04
CA ASP A 319 -12.46 7.77 -2.87
C ASP A 319 -13.85 7.33 -3.35
N ILE A 320 -14.80 8.27 -3.42
CA ILE A 320 -16.21 7.97 -3.65
C ILE A 320 -16.48 7.18 -4.93
N GLU A 321 -15.78 7.48 -6.02
CA GLU A 321 -16.01 6.81 -7.31
C GLU A 321 -15.53 5.35 -7.30
N ASN A 322 -14.42 5.05 -6.61
CA ASN A 322 -13.98 3.67 -6.44
C ASN A 322 -14.90 2.93 -5.48
N ILE A 323 -15.31 3.55 -4.37
CA ILE A 323 -16.27 2.97 -3.42
C ILE A 323 -17.60 2.65 -4.13
N LYS A 324 -18.14 3.56 -4.95
CA LYS A 324 -19.35 3.31 -5.75
C LYS A 324 -19.18 2.12 -6.68
N LYS A 325 -18.05 2.02 -7.39
CA LYS A 325 -17.75 0.87 -8.27
C LYS A 325 -17.70 -0.43 -7.48
N THR A 326 -17.05 -0.43 -6.32
CA THR A 326 -16.95 -1.59 -5.43
C THR A 326 -18.33 -2.00 -4.92
N ILE A 327 -19.13 -1.06 -4.40
CA ILE A 327 -20.50 -1.31 -3.95
C ILE A 327 -21.33 -1.91 -5.09
N LYS A 328 -21.29 -1.32 -6.29
CA LYS A 328 -22.02 -1.83 -7.45
C LYS A 328 -21.59 -3.23 -7.86
N CYS A 329 -20.29 -3.51 -7.82
CA CYS A 329 -19.75 -4.84 -8.15
C CYS A 329 -20.22 -5.91 -7.16
N PHE A 330 -20.27 -5.60 -5.87
CA PHE A 330 -20.67 -6.56 -4.84
C PHE A 330 -22.20 -6.70 -4.72
N LEU A 331 -22.94 -5.60 -4.78
CA LEU A 331 -24.40 -5.61 -4.55
C LEU A 331 -25.21 -5.85 -5.82
N GLY A 332 -24.63 -5.66 -7.01
CA GLY A 332 -25.31 -5.90 -8.28
C GLY A 332 -26.58 -5.05 -8.42
N ASP A 333 -27.69 -5.71 -8.73
CA ASP A 333 -28.99 -5.10 -9.05
C ASP A 333 -29.90 -4.85 -7.83
N MET A 334 -29.36 -4.92 -6.61
CA MET A 334 -30.12 -4.56 -5.40
C MET A 334 -30.61 -3.10 -5.47
N GLU A 335 -31.79 -2.84 -4.90
CA GLU A 335 -32.32 -1.48 -4.79
C GLU A 335 -31.69 -0.76 -3.59
N TYR A 336 -30.77 0.17 -3.89
CA TYR A 336 -30.13 1.02 -2.88
C TYR A 336 -29.89 2.42 -3.42
N LYS A 337 -29.80 3.40 -2.52
CA LYS A 337 -29.38 4.76 -2.83
C LYS A 337 -28.02 5.04 -2.21
N ILE A 338 -27.09 5.56 -3.00
CA ILE A 338 -25.80 6.04 -2.51
C ILE A 338 -25.87 7.56 -2.36
N ILE A 339 -25.46 8.06 -1.19
CA ILE A 339 -25.34 9.49 -0.90
C ILE A 339 -23.95 9.74 -0.32
N SER A 340 -23.29 10.82 -0.72
CA SER A 340 -22.03 11.21 -0.08
C SER A 340 -22.29 12.00 1.21
N LEU A 341 -21.36 11.94 2.14
CA LEU A 341 -21.41 12.84 3.30
C LEU A 341 -21.48 14.31 2.87
N GLN A 342 -20.79 14.70 1.80
CA GLN A 342 -20.84 16.09 1.32
C GLN A 342 -22.27 16.50 0.93
N ASP A 343 -23.05 15.60 0.33
CA ASP A 343 -24.45 15.87 -0.02
C ASP A 343 -25.30 16.09 1.24
N VAL A 344 -25.12 15.25 2.25
CA VAL A 344 -25.81 15.39 3.56
C VAL A 344 -25.47 16.74 4.21
N LEU A 345 -24.19 17.13 4.21
CA LEU A 345 -23.74 18.40 4.77
C LEU A 345 -24.29 19.60 3.98
N ASN A 346 -24.29 19.52 2.64
CA ASN A 346 -24.81 20.59 1.79
C ASN A 346 -26.31 20.83 2.04
N LEU A 347 -27.12 19.76 2.15
CA LEU A 347 -28.55 19.87 2.49
C LEU A 347 -28.78 20.49 3.87
N SER A 348 -27.86 20.25 4.81
CA SER A 348 -27.95 20.73 6.18
C SER A 348 -27.57 22.22 6.31
N ASN A 349 -26.73 22.72 5.40
CA ASN A 349 -26.28 24.12 5.36
C ASN A 349 -27.18 25.07 4.55
N GLN A 350 -28.24 24.58 3.89
CA GLN A 350 -29.19 25.39 3.12
C GLN A 350 -30.25 26.09 4.01
N LEU A 351 -29.82 26.75 5.09
CA LEU A 351 -30.68 27.60 5.93
C LEU A 351 -30.17 29.03 5.96
#